data_AF-A0A538IK48-F1
#
_entry.id   AF-A0A538IK48-F1
#
_cell.length_a   1.000
_cell.length_b   1.000
_cell.length_c   1.000
_cell.angle_alpha   90.00
_cell.angle_beta   90.00
_cell.angle_gamma   90.00
#
_symmetry.space_group_name_H-M   'P 1'
#
loop_
_entity.id
_entity.type
_entity.pdbx_description
1 polymer ?
#
loop_
_entity_poly.entity_id
_entity_poly.type
_entity_poly.pdbx_seq_one_letter_code
_entity_poly.pdbx_strand_id
1 'polypeptide(L)'
;MEASLGRRIQDVLAEAALELNDQLDSAHVEVRIAGRDLQLVLVREDGTGPEPVDEAFSARITLRLPESLKQRVESAAAREGASVNTWLVQALQRSVESHRPMSVGRNRLTGYGRS
;
A
#
# COMPACT_ATOMS: atom_id res chain seq x y z
N MET A 1 -14.16 -35.16 -14.16
CA MET A 1 -13.67 -35.08 -12.77
C MET A 1 -12.79 -33.85 -12.51
N GLU A 2 -12.17 -33.22 -13.51
CA GLU A 2 -11.38 -31.98 -13.31
C GLU A 2 -12.20 -30.76 -12.85
N ALA A 3 -13.47 -30.65 -13.27
CA ALA A 3 -14.34 -29.53 -12.90
C ALA A 3 -14.61 -29.43 -11.39
N SER A 4 -14.63 -30.56 -10.66
CA SER A 4 -14.86 -30.57 -9.21
C SER A 4 -13.59 -30.24 -8.41
N LEU A 5 -12.40 -30.51 -8.96
CA LEU A 5 -11.13 -30.18 -8.29
C LEU A 5 -10.87 -28.68 -8.34
N GLY A 6 -11.08 -28.06 -9.52
CA GLY A 6 -10.93 -26.61 -9.68
C GLY A 6 -11.87 -25.82 -8.76
N ARG A 7 -13.14 -26.26 -8.65
CA ARG A 7 -14.11 -25.67 -7.74
C ARG A 7 -13.67 -25.78 -6.28
N ARG A 8 -13.19 -26.96 -5.87
CA ARG A 8 -12.78 -27.21 -4.48
C ARG A 8 -11.54 -26.41 -4.08
N ILE A 9 -10.61 -26.20 -5.02
CA ILE A 9 -9.45 -25.32 -4.80
C ILE A 9 -9.90 -23.86 -4.69
N GLN A 10 -10.85 -23.41 -5.50
CA GLN A 10 -11.42 -22.06 -5.39
C GLN A 10 -12.10 -21.85 -4.04
N ASP A 11 -12.89 -22.83 -3.56
CA ASP A 11 -13.58 -22.75 -2.28
C ASP A 11 -12.56 -22.62 -1.12
N VAL A 12 -11.50 -23.44 -1.12
CA VAL A 12 -10.42 -23.38 -0.10
C VAL A 12 -9.66 -22.05 -0.15
N LEU A 13 -9.36 -21.53 -1.34
CA LEU A 13 -8.68 -20.25 -1.49
C LEU A 13 -9.56 -19.07 -1.07
N ALA A 14 -10.87 -19.14 -1.31
CA ALA A 14 -11.81 -18.12 -0.86
C ALA A 14 -11.92 -18.09 0.67
N GLU A 15 -11.97 -19.27 1.31
CA GLU A 15 -11.97 -19.39 2.77
C GLU A 15 -10.66 -18.85 3.38
N ALA A 16 -9.51 -19.23 2.80
CA ALA A 16 -8.22 -18.72 3.24
C ALA A 16 -8.08 -17.20 3.04
N ALA A 17 -8.61 -16.63 1.95
CA ALA A 17 -8.59 -15.19 1.73
C ALA A 17 -9.45 -14.43 2.77
N LEU A 18 -10.60 -14.98 3.16
CA LEU A 18 -11.44 -14.40 4.21
C LEU A 18 -10.75 -14.42 5.57
N GLU A 19 -10.11 -15.53 5.92
CA GLU A 19 -9.35 -15.66 7.18
C GLU A 19 -8.14 -14.72 7.22
N LEU A 20 -7.47 -14.51 6.09
CA LEU A 20 -6.38 -13.53 5.98
C LEU A 20 -6.90 -12.10 6.10
N ASN A 21 -8.05 -11.78 5.51
CA ASN A 21 -8.63 -10.44 5.57
C ASN A 21 -9.08 -10.07 6.98
N ASP A 22 -9.59 -11.02 7.78
CA ASP A 22 -9.95 -10.79 9.18
C ASP A 22 -8.72 -10.45 10.06
N GLN A 23 -7.54 -10.94 9.65
CA GLN A 23 -6.27 -10.67 10.33
C GLN A 23 -5.58 -9.38 9.88
N LEU A 24 -6.13 -8.68 8.90
CA LEU A 24 -5.55 -7.48 8.30
C LEU A 24 -6.44 -6.25 8.58
N ASP A 25 -6.06 -5.45 9.57
CA ASP A 25 -6.81 -4.22 9.95
C ASP A 25 -6.71 -3.06 8.94
N SER A 26 -5.76 -3.11 8.01
CA SER A 26 -5.48 -2.02 7.05
C SER A 26 -5.05 -2.54 5.69
N ALA A 27 -5.48 -3.75 5.34
CA ALA A 27 -5.23 -4.38 4.05
C ALA A 27 -6.26 -5.48 3.79
N HIS A 28 -6.55 -5.75 2.53
CA HIS A 28 -7.33 -6.90 2.12
C HIS A 28 -6.62 -7.62 0.96
N VAL A 29 -6.73 -8.94 0.98
CA VAL A 29 -6.21 -9.84 -0.06
C VAL A 29 -7.34 -10.14 -1.05
N GLU A 30 -7.09 -9.87 -2.32
CA GLU A 30 -7.97 -10.23 -3.43
C GLU A 30 -7.41 -11.43 -4.18
N VAL A 31 -8.30 -12.35 -4.57
CA VAL A 31 -7.96 -13.48 -5.44
C VAL A 31 -8.34 -13.13 -6.88
N ARG A 32 -7.34 -12.88 -7.73
CA ARG A 32 -7.54 -12.61 -9.16
C ARG A 32 -7.36 -13.89 -9.95
N ILE A 33 -8.35 -14.19 -10.79
CA ILE A 33 -8.37 -15.37 -11.67
C ILE A 33 -8.29 -14.89 -13.12
N ALA A 34 -7.20 -15.22 -13.81
CA ALA A 34 -7.01 -14.94 -15.23
C ALA A 34 -6.84 -16.26 -15.99
N GLY A 35 -7.94 -16.84 -16.46
CA GLY A 35 -7.93 -18.14 -17.12
C GLY A 35 -7.54 -19.26 -16.14
N ARG A 36 -6.30 -19.78 -16.25
CA ARG A 36 -5.76 -20.83 -15.37
C ARG A 36 -4.81 -20.29 -14.30
N ASP A 37 -4.47 -19.01 -14.37
CA ASP A 37 -3.54 -18.37 -13.43
C ASP A 37 -4.31 -17.76 -12.26
N LEU A 38 -3.88 -18.13 -11.05
CA LEU A 38 -4.42 -17.66 -9.78
C LEU A 38 -3.38 -16.76 -9.12
N GLN A 39 -3.78 -15.54 -8.76
CA GLN A 39 -2.89 -14.58 -8.10
C GLN A 39 -3.56 -14.03 -6.83
N LEU A 40 -2.83 -14.10 -5.71
CA LEU A 40 -3.18 -13.44 -4.46
C LEU A 40 -2.57 -12.05 -4.46
N VAL A 41 -3.40 -11.01 -4.47
CA VAL A 41 -2.96 -9.61 -4.49
C VAL A 41 -3.28 -8.98 -3.14
N LEU A 42 -2.25 -8.59 -2.40
CA LEU A 42 -2.41 -7.79 -1.19
C LEU A 42 -2.67 -6.34 -1.59
N VAL A 43 -3.91 -5.89 -1.40
CA VAL A 43 -4.30 -4.49 -1.48
C VAL A 43 -4.20 -3.95 -0.07
N ARG A 44 -3.40 -2.91 0.15
CA ARG A 44 -3.39 -2.27 1.46
C ARG A 44 -4.40 -1.13 1.46
N GLU A 45 -5.24 -1.10 2.48
CA GLU A 45 -6.07 0.03 2.85
C GLU A 45 -5.24 1.03 3.67
N ASP A 46 -3.96 1.21 3.32
CA ASP A 46 -3.39 2.53 3.48
C ASP A 46 -4.28 3.47 2.68
N GLY A 47 -4.86 4.49 3.32
CA GLY A 47 -5.70 5.52 2.71
C GLY A 47 -4.92 6.40 1.73
N THR A 48 -4.16 5.77 0.86
CA THR A 48 -3.32 6.30 -0.21
C THR A 48 -3.20 5.25 -1.31
N GLY A 49 -4.32 4.60 -1.66
CA GLY A 49 -4.50 4.30 -3.08
C GLY A 49 -4.31 5.63 -3.83
N PRO A 50 -3.61 5.67 -4.98
CA PRO A 50 -3.71 6.83 -5.84
C PRO A 50 -5.19 6.88 -6.24
N GLU A 51 -5.97 7.71 -5.54
CA GLU A 51 -7.09 8.40 -6.18
C GLU A 51 -6.54 8.78 -7.56
N PRO A 52 -7.21 8.41 -8.67
CA PRO A 52 -6.86 9.02 -9.93
C PRO A 52 -6.97 10.51 -9.63
N VAL A 53 -5.82 11.16 -9.45
CA VAL A 53 -5.75 12.59 -9.24
C VAL A 53 -6.34 13.10 -10.53
N ASP A 54 -7.63 13.43 -10.48
CA ASP A 54 -8.30 14.15 -11.52
C ASP A 54 -7.32 15.29 -11.81
N GLU A 55 -6.70 15.31 -12.98
CA GLU A 55 -5.58 16.24 -13.27
C GLU A 55 -6.00 17.70 -12.97
N ALA A 56 -7.32 17.94 -12.91
CA ALA A 56 -8.03 19.10 -12.42
C ALA A 56 -7.67 19.57 -10.99
N PHE A 57 -7.19 18.71 -10.09
CA PHE A 57 -6.77 19.07 -8.72
C PHE A 57 -5.25 19.09 -8.51
N SER A 58 -4.45 19.11 -9.59
CA SER A 58 -3.00 19.26 -9.46
C SER A 58 -2.60 20.70 -9.13
N ALA A 59 -2.23 20.95 -7.87
CA ALA A 59 -1.68 22.24 -7.46
C ALA A 59 -0.27 22.42 -8.05
N ARG A 60 -0.08 23.44 -8.91
CA ARG A 60 1.24 23.77 -9.48
C ARG A 60 2.07 24.57 -8.48
N ILE A 61 3.20 24.00 -8.05
CA ILE A 61 4.14 24.64 -7.12
C ILE A 61 5.46 24.93 -7.84
N THR A 62 6.00 26.13 -7.67
CA THR A 62 7.36 26.49 -8.15
C THR A 62 8.32 26.50 -6.99
N LEU A 63 9.34 25.64 -7.02
CA LEU A 63 10.33 25.48 -5.96
C LEU A 63 11.69 26.03 -6.41
N ARG A 64 12.36 26.79 -5.55
CA ARG A 64 13.74 27.26 -5.78
C ARG A 64 14.67 26.42 -4.92
N LEU A 65 15.51 25.62 -5.55
CA LEU A 65 16.46 24.74 -4.88
C LEU A 65 17.88 25.29 -5.03
N PRO A 66 18.73 25.17 -3.98
CA PRO A 66 20.17 25.32 -4.14
C PRO A 66 20.71 24.29 -5.16
N GLU A 67 21.72 24.66 -5.93
CA GLU A 67 22.29 23.83 -7.01
C GLU A 67 22.70 22.43 -6.53
N SER A 68 23.34 22.35 -5.36
CA SER A 68 23.76 21.08 -4.76
C SER A 68 22.59 20.14 -4.45
N LEU A 69 21.42 20.69 -4.10
CA LEU A 69 20.23 19.90 -3.80
C LEU A 69 19.56 19.41 -5.09
N LYS A 70 19.48 20.27 -6.11
CA LYS A 70 18.98 19.90 -7.43
C LYS A 70 19.74 18.68 -8.01
N GLN A 71 21.07 18.73 -8.00
CA GLN A 71 21.91 17.62 -8.53
C GLN A 71 21.69 16.29 -7.80
N ARG A 72 21.51 16.33 -6.48
CA ARG A 72 21.20 15.15 -5.67
C ARG A 72 19.84 14.56 -6.02
N VAL A 73 18.83 15.40 -6.22
CA VAL A 73 17.48 14.99 -6.64
C VAL A 73 17.51 14.36 -8.03
N GLU A 74 18.19 14.98 -8.99
CA GLU A 74 18.34 14.43 -10.35
C GLU A 74 19.05 13.08 -10.34
N SER A 75 20.10 12.94 -9.55
CA SER A 75 20.84 11.67 -9.41
C SER A 75 19.97 10.57 -8.77
N ALA A 76 19.16 10.90 -7.76
CA ALA A 76 18.28 9.95 -7.12
C ALA A 76 17.14 9.50 -8.06
N ALA A 77 16.53 10.44 -8.77
CA ALA A 77 15.53 10.16 -9.79
C ALA A 77 16.08 9.25 -10.90
N ALA A 78 17.28 9.54 -11.40
CA ALA A 78 17.96 8.73 -12.41
C ALA A 78 18.24 7.29 -11.93
N ARG A 79 18.64 7.10 -10.67
CA ARG A 79 18.87 5.78 -10.08
C ARG A 79 17.60 4.95 -9.97
N GLU A 80 16.45 5.60 -9.80
CA GLU A 80 15.13 4.98 -9.69
C GLU A 80 14.41 4.88 -11.04
N GLY A 81 15.02 5.35 -12.13
CA GLY A 81 14.43 5.34 -13.47
C GLY A 81 13.17 6.21 -13.59
N ALA A 82 13.01 7.19 -12.71
CA ALA A 82 11.83 8.05 -12.64
C ALA A 82 12.15 9.47 -13.11
N SER A 83 11.12 10.20 -13.59
CA SER A 83 11.26 11.63 -13.81
C SER A 83 11.48 12.35 -12.48
N VAL A 84 12.18 13.48 -12.49
CA VAL A 84 12.40 14.30 -11.29
C VAL A 84 11.07 14.68 -10.61
N ASN A 85 10.04 15.01 -11.41
CA ASN A 85 8.72 15.36 -10.86
C ASN A 85 8.08 14.17 -10.15
N THR A 86 8.02 13.01 -10.82
CA THR A 86 7.48 11.77 -10.27
C THR A 86 8.21 11.37 -8.99
N TRP A 87 9.55 11.41 -9.03
CA TRP A 87 10.38 11.08 -7.88
C TRP A 87 10.13 12.02 -6.71
N LEU A 88 10.00 13.34 -6.97
CA LEU A 88 9.73 14.34 -5.94
C LEU A 88 8.36 14.14 -5.29
N VAL A 89 7.33 13.87 -6.09
CA VAL A 89 5.97 13.58 -5.59
C VAL A 89 5.99 12.36 -4.68
N GLN A 90 6.62 11.26 -5.11
CA GLN A 90 6.74 10.04 -4.30
C GLN A 90 7.57 10.27 -3.02
N ALA A 91 8.64 11.05 -3.09
CA ALA A 91 9.45 11.40 -1.92
C ALA A 91 8.66 12.22 -0.89
N LEU A 92 7.84 13.17 -1.36
CA LEU A 92 6.95 13.96 -0.50
C LEU A 92 5.86 13.09 0.14
N GLN A 93 5.23 12.20 -0.62
CA GLN A 93 4.23 11.24 -0.10
C GLN A 93 4.82 10.40 1.05
N ARG A 94 6.00 9.81 0.84
CA ARG A 94 6.70 9.04 1.90
C ARG A 94 7.03 9.89 3.12
N SER A 95 7.43 11.14 2.93
CA SER A 95 7.78 12.04 4.05
C SER A 95 6.57 12.43 4.90
N VAL A 96 5.39 12.55 4.28
CA VAL A 96 4.15 12.89 4.98
C VAL A 96 3.57 11.66 5.69
N GLU A 97 3.58 10.49 5.05
CA GLU A 97 3.07 9.25 5.66
C GLU A 97 3.91 8.83 6.88
N SER A 98 5.24 8.93 6.77
CA SER A 98 6.16 8.64 7.89
C SER A 98 6.02 9.61 9.08
N HIS A 99 5.38 10.77 8.89
CA HIS A 99 5.09 11.73 9.95
C HIS A 99 3.78 11.45 10.70
N ARG A 100 3.03 10.40 10.35
CA ARG A 100 1.89 9.97 11.18
C ARG A 100 2.48 9.31 12.43
N PRO A 101 2.43 9.94 13.61
CA PRO A 101 2.95 9.30 14.82
C PRO A 101 2.15 8.01 15.00
N MET A 102 2.83 6.87 14.98
CA MET A 102 2.22 5.62 15.40
C MET A 102 1.63 5.91 16.78
N SER A 103 0.30 5.87 16.88
CA SER A 103 -0.38 5.98 18.15
C SER A 103 0.04 4.78 18.96
N VAL A 104 1.11 4.92 19.75
CA VAL A 104 1.46 4.02 20.82
C VAL A 104 0.42 4.29 21.91
N GLY A 105 -0.80 3.82 21.64
CA GLY A 105 -1.93 3.73 22.55
C GLY A 105 -1.60 2.70 23.61
N ARG A 106 -0.75 3.13 24.53
CA ARG A 106 -0.35 2.43 25.74
C ARG A 106 -1.54 2.35 26.68
N ASN A 107 -2.40 1.34 26.51
CA ASN A 107 -3.29 0.93 27.60
C ASN A 107 -3.68 -0.55 27.50
N ARG A 108 -2.69 -1.45 27.57
CA ARG A 108 -2.94 -2.86 27.87
C ARG A 108 -3.19 -2.98 29.38
N LEU A 109 -4.44 -2.78 29.79
CA LEU A 109 -4.91 -3.11 31.15
C LEU A 109 -4.97 -4.63 31.26
N THR A 110 -3.87 -5.25 31.68
CA THR A 110 -3.87 -6.64 32.17
C THR A 110 -4.41 -6.64 33.61
N GLY A 111 -5.69 -6.96 33.78
CA GLY A 111 -6.25 -7.34 35.08
C GLY A 111 -6.25 -8.85 35.24
N TYR A 112 -5.71 -9.35 36.36
CA TYR A 112 -5.86 -10.75 36.77
C TYR A 112 -7.06 -10.86 37.71
N GLY A 113 -8.09 -11.60 37.30
CA GLY A 113 -9.20 -11.99 38.16
C GLY A 113 -8.87 -13.30 38.89
N ARG A 114 -8.83 -13.26 40.22
CA ARG A 114 -8.88 -14.45 41.07
C ARG A 114 -10.18 -14.39 41.86
N SER A 115 -11.02 -15.41 41.69
CA SER A 115 -12.03 -15.84 42.67
C SER A 115 -12.21 -17.34 42.49
#